data_AF-A0A1G6I351-F1
#
_entry.id   AF-A0A1G6I351-F1
#
_cell.length_a   1.000
_cell.length_b   1.000
_cell.length_c   1.000
_cell.angle_alpha   90.00
_cell.angle_beta   90.00
_cell.angle_gamma   90.00
#
_symmetry.space_group_name_H-M   'P 1'
#
loop_
_entity.id
_entity.type
_entity.pdbx_description
1 polymer ?
#
loop_
_entity_poly.entity_id
_entity_poly.type
_entity_poly.pdbx_seq_one_letter_code
_entity_poly.pdbx_strand_id
1 'polypeptide(L)'
;MPPVPSAPPARPEPLALLAETIVEHLTRRHRSPQGGTTLVRGDTGDDWRAAVRTHDAPGRRVLLLLAGDDVPGDLEAHAAGAGLALSRAVPYGVLLGGGDSVLAPLDRTHRWRRVLSWLPYDPRLLDLAVTLDGVLGAALPDATAPRRLVILDPVGTPAPDVPDDPGPADLDPLLTTSRTRYLCFAVVAQLAQRLASLEIASVLPPQRAEEYDAWQAAHAVDDQVTRILGAWSTGCARRMRHGADVTLASDYPLARQLLEQHYRVFDGGPA
;
A
#
# COMPACT_ATOMS: atom_id res chain seq x y z
N MET A 1 -37.03 -23.33 -30.05
CA MET A 1 -35.66 -22.96 -29.65
C MET A 1 -35.66 -22.71 -28.15
N PRO A 2 -34.83 -23.40 -27.37
CA PRO A 2 -34.63 -23.04 -25.96
C PRO A 2 -33.99 -21.65 -25.86
N PRO A 3 -34.35 -20.83 -24.85
CA PRO A 3 -33.72 -19.54 -24.63
C PRO A 3 -32.24 -19.74 -24.34
N VAL A 4 -31.39 -18.99 -25.07
CA VAL A 4 -29.96 -18.96 -24.81
C VAL A 4 -29.76 -18.37 -23.42
N PRO A 5 -29.09 -19.08 -22.49
CA PRO A 5 -28.83 -18.53 -21.17
C PRO A 5 -28.01 -17.25 -21.32
N SER A 6 -28.52 -16.16 -20.74
CA SER A 6 -27.83 -14.87 -20.69
C SER A 6 -26.41 -15.06 -20.16
N ALA A 7 -25.43 -14.49 -20.85
CA ALA A 7 -24.05 -14.54 -20.41
C ALA A 7 -23.95 -13.99 -18.97
N PRO A 8 -23.19 -14.64 -18.07
CA PRO A 8 -23.00 -14.12 -16.71
C PRO A 8 -22.38 -12.72 -16.76
N PRO A 9 -22.74 -11.82 -15.82
CA PRO A 9 -22.15 -10.49 -15.79
C PRO A 9 -20.63 -10.58 -15.70
N ALA A 10 -19.94 -9.71 -16.44
CA ALA A 10 -18.50 -9.60 -16.37
C ALA A 10 -18.08 -9.32 -14.92
N ARG A 11 -17.09 -10.08 -14.41
CA ARG A 11 -16.52 -9.80 -13.09
C ARG A 11 -15.84 -8.42 -13.16
N PRO A 12 -16.03 -7.55 -12.14
CA PRO A 12 -15.33 -6.28 -12.11
C PRO A 12 -13.82 -6.50 -12.14
N GLU A 13 -13.09 -5.57 -12.76
CA GLU A 13 -11.63 -5.64 -12.75
C GLU A 13 -11.12 -5.56 -11.30
N PRO A 14 -10.11 -6.37 -10.92
CA PRO A 14 -9.61 -6.44 -9.54
C PRO A 14 -9.19 -5.08 -8.95
N LEU A 15 -8.72 -4.16 -9.78
CA LEU A 15 -8.31 -2.81 -9.36
C LEU A 15 -9.50 -1.89 -9.04
N ALA A 16 -10.60 -2.00 -9.80
CA ALA A 16 -11.82 -1.25 -9.50
C ALA A 16 -12.43 -1.70 -8.18
N LEU A 17 -12.48 -3.02 -7.95
CA LEU A 17 -12.95 -3.61 -6.70
C LEU A 17 -12.08 -3.17 -5.51
N LEU A 18 -10.75 -3.13 -5.69
CA LEU A 18 -9.83 -2.64 -4.67
C LEU A 18 -10.11 -1.17 -4.32
N ALA A 19 -10.27 -0.31 -5.34
CA ALA A 19 -10.54 1.11 -5.13
C ALA A 19 -11.86 1.32 -4.37
N GLU A 20 -12.93 0.61 -4.70
CA GLU A 20 -14.21 0.65 -3.97
C GLU A 20 -14.05 0.17 -2.53
N THR A 21 -13.32 -0.94 -2.33
CA THR A 21 -13.07 -1.53 -1.00
C THR A 21 -12.34 -0.55 -0.07
N ILE A 22 -11.34 0.17 -0.59
CA ILE A 22 -10.60 1.21 0.14
C ILE A 22 -11.52 2.35 0.52
N VAL A 23 -12.34 2.83 -0.42
CA VAL A 23 -13.31 3.91 -0.19
C VAL A 23 -14.29 3.54 0.92
N GLU A 24 -14.85 2.33 0.84
CA GLU A 24 -15.78 1.83 1.85
C GLU A 24 -15.11 1.74 3.22
N HIS A 25 -13.89 1.19 3.26
CA HIS A 25 -13.12 1.05 4.49
C HIS A 25 -12.79 2.41 5.12
N LEU A 26 -12.29 3.37 4.34
CA LEU A 26 -12.03 4.74 4.82
C LEU A 26 -13.30 5.41 5.35
N THR A 27 -14.41 5.29 4.62
CA THR A 27 -15.70 5.84 5.03
C THR A 27 -16.15 5.23 6.36
N ARG A 28 -15.92 3.93 6.56
CA ARG A 28 -16.23 3.20 7.80
C ARG A 28 -15.32 3.64 8.95
N ARG A 29 -14.01 3.73 8.72
CA ARG A 29 -13.00 4.12 9.71
C ARG A 29 -13.23 5.54 10.22
N HIS A 30 -13.59 6.46 9.33
CA HIS A 30 -13.85 7.86 9.69
C HIS A 30 -15.33 8.18 9.85
N ARG A 31 -16.18 7.18 10.07
CA ARG A 31 -17.62 7.41 10.30
C ARG A 31 -17.81 8.32 11.52
N SER A 32 -18.55 9.41 11.36
CA SER A 32 -18.91 10.27 12.49
C SER A 32 -19.89 9.53 13.42
N PRO A 33 -19.77 9.66 14.75
CA PRO A 33 -20.76 9.10 15.69
C PRO A 33 -22.16 9.73 15.53
N GLN A 34 -22.22 10.98 15.05
CA GLN A 34 -23.42 11.81 15.04
C GLN A 34 -24.06 11.94 13.64
N GLY A 35 -23.47 11.34 12.60
CA GLY A 35 -23.94 11.51 11.22
C GLY A 35 -23.30 10.55 10.22
N GLY A 36 -23.78 10.62 8.97
CA GLY A 36 -23.17 9.88 7.87
C GLY A 36 -21.83 10.48 7.42
N THR A 37 -20.98 9.67 6.81
CA THR A 37 -19.75 10.12 6.15
C THR A 37 -19.91 9.98 4.64
N THR A 38 -19.35 10.91 3.88
CA THR A 38 -19.30 10.86 2.42
C THR A 38 -17.86 11.06 1.99
N LEU A 39 -17.30 10.10 1.25
CA LEU A 39 -16.03 10.28 0.57
C LEU A 39 -16.25 10.93 -0.78
N VAL A 40 -15.48 11.96 -1.08
CA VAL A 40 -15.40 12.57 -2.39
C VAL A 40 -13.96 12.55 -2.89
N ARG A 41 -13.79 12.16 -4.15
CA ARG A 41 -12.48 12.19 -4.82
C ARG A 41 -12.32 13.52 -5.52
N GLY A 42 -11.32 14.30 -5.12
CA GLY A 42 -10.90 15.53 -5.77
C GLY A 42 -9.66 15.29 -6.62
N ASP A 43 -9.72 14.29 -7.51
CA ASP A 43 -8.55 13.80 -8.24
C ASP A 43 -7.99 14.83 -9.26
N THR A 44 -8.72 15.93 -9.56
CA THR A 44 -8.27 16.97 -10.51
C THR A 44 -8.87 18.37 -10.25
N GLY A 45 -8.01 19.40 -10.21
CA GLY A 45 -8.41 20.82 -10.37
C GLY A 45 -9.45 21.33 -9.36
N ASP A 46 -10.45 22.07 -9.87
CA ASP A 46 -11.53 22.68 -9.08
C ASP A 46 -12.68 21.70 -8.72
N ASP A 47 -12.55 20.42 -9.07
CA ASP A 47 -13.60 19.41 -8.87
C ASP A 47 -13.95 19.22 -7.39
N TRP A 48 -12.98 19.45 -6.49
CA TRP A 48 -13.23 19.42 -5.05
C TRP A 48 -14.18 20.52 -4.59
N ARG A 49 -14.18 21.71 -5.23
CA ARG A 49 -15.10 22.80 -4.87
C ARG A 49 -16.54 22.41 -5.21
N ALA A 50 -16.73 21.78 -6.37
CA ALA A 50 -18.03 21.26 -6.79
C ALA A 50 -18.50 20.17 -5.82
N ALA A 51 -17.64 19.22 -5.50
CA ALA A 51 -17.88 18.17 -4.52
C ALA A 51 -18.35 18.68 -3.16
N VAL A 52 -17.66 19.68 -2.60
CA VAL A 52 -18.04 20.31 -1.32
C VAL A 52 -19.38 21.03 -1.43
N ARG A 53 -19.66 21.71 -2.56
CA ARG A 53 -20.95 22.40 -2.79
C ARG A 53 -22.13 21.46 -2.97
N THR A 54 -21.94 20.34 -3.68
CA THR A 54 -22.99 19.36 -3.95
C THR A 54 -23.30 18.47 -2.74
N HIS A 55 -22.69 18.75 -1.60
CA HIS A 55 -22.94 18.02 -0.38
C HIS A 55 -24.31 18.39 0.21
N ASP A 56 -25.34 17.67 -0.23
CA ASP A 56 -26.76 17.94 0.04
C ASP A 56 -27.24 17.53 1.45
N ALA A 57 -26.32 17.24 2.37
CA ALA A 57 -26.64 16.60 3.64
C ALA A 57 -26.04 17.34 4.83
N PRO A 58 -26.76 18.35 5.38
CA PRO A 58 -26.32 19.05 6.58
C PRO A 58 -26.03 18.06 7.72
N GLY A 59 -24.93 18.27 8.43
CA GLY A 59 -24.52 17.43 9.56
C GLY A 59 -23.71 16.17 9.21
N ARG A 60 -23.31 15.98 7.94
CA ARG A 60 -22.43 14.87 7.54
C ARG A 60 -20.96 15.29 7.44
N ARG A 61 -20.08 14.35 7.75
CA ARG A 61 -18.63 14.48 7.53
C ARG A 61 -18.31 14.26 6.06
N VAL A 62 -17.42 15.09 5.52
CA VAL A 62 -16.88 14.94 4.17
C VAL A 62 -15.42 14.49 4.29
N LEU A 63 -15.10 13.38 3.65
CA LEU A 63 -13.73 12.96 3.41
C LEU A 63 -13.38 13.38 1.99
N LEU A 64 -12.32 14.14 1.81
CA LEU A 64 -11.88 14.64 0.52
C LEU A 64 -10.50 14.08 0.23
N LEU A 65 -10.39 13.26 -0.82
CA LEU A 65 -9.09 12.76 -1.27
C LEU A 65 -8.55 13.73 -2.34
N LEU A 66 -7.51 14.48 -1.98
CA LEU A 66 -6.86 15.45 -2.84
C LEU A 66 -5.59 14.87 -3.44
N ALA A 67 -5.35 15.12 -4.72
CA ALA A 67 -4.07 14.84 -5.35
C ALA A 67 -3.06 15.97 -5.07
N GLY A 68 -1.79 15.62 -4.90
CA GLY A 68 -0.69 16.56 -4.71
C GLY A 68 -0.34 16.84 -3.24
N ASP A 69 0.68 17.67 -3.09
CA ASP A 69 1.42 17.81 -1.84
C ASP A 69 0.74 18.76 -0.84
N ASP A 70 -0.13 19.66 -1.31
CA ASP A 70 -0.70 20.74 -0.49
C ASP A 70 -2.23 20.77 -0.45
N VAL A 71 -2.75 21.17 0.71
CA VAL A 71 -4.16 21.53 0.87
C VAL A 71 -4.38 22.89 0.19
N PRO A 72 -5.37 23.03 -0.72
CA PRO A 72 -5.68 24.31 -1.36
C PRO A 72 -5.90 25.41 -0.31
N GLY A 73 -5.20 26.54 -0.45
CA GLY A 73 -5.23 27.61 0.54
C GLY A 73 -6.61 28.26 0.73
N ASP A 74 -7.53 28.08 -0.22
CA ASP A 74 -8.92 28.52 -0.15
C ASP A 74 -9.90 27.45 0.34
N LEU A 75 -9.44 26.22 0.64
CA LEU A 75 -10.29 25.11 1.07
C LEU A 75 -11.08 25.45 2.33
N GLU A 76 -10.45 26.04 3.34
CA GLU A 76 -11.12 26.39 4.60
C GLU A 76 -12.24 27.41 4.38
N ALA A 77 -11.96 28.47 3.62
CA ALA A 77 -12.94 29.50 3.29
C ALA A 77 -14.13 28.92 2.49
N HIS A 78 -13.84 28.04 1.52
CA HIS A 78 -14.88 27.40 0.71
C HIS A 78 -15.70 26.39 1.53
N ALA A 79 -15.06 25.61 2.39
CA ALA A 79 -15.73 24.67 3.30
C ALA A 79 -16.61 25.41 4.32
N ALA A 80 -16.14 26.53 4.88
CA ALA A 80 -16.91 27.36 5.79
C ALA A 80 -18.20 27.90 5.14
N GLY A 81 -18.14 28.27 3.86
CA GLY A 81 -19.33 28.66 3.09
C GLY A 81 -20.37 27.55 2.93
N ALA A 82 -19.97 26.28 3.06
CA ALA A 82 -20.84 25.11 3.05
C ALA A 82 -21.22 24.62 4.47
N GLY A 83 -20.88 25.37 5.52
CA GLY A 83 -21.13 24.98 6.92
C GLY A 83 -20.24 23.85 7.42
N LEU A 84 -19.06 23.67 6.81
CA LEU A 84 -18.04 22.70 7.19
C LEU A 84 -16.79 23.42 7.74
N ALA A 85 -16.04 22.76 8.61
CA ALA A 85 -14.75 23.19 9.11
C ALA A 85 -13.70 22.13 8.76
N LEU A 86 -12.48 22.57 8.44
CA LEU A 86 -11.35 21.68 8.28
C LEU A 86 -10.96 21.11 9.65
N SER A 87 -11.15 19.80 9.83
CA SER A 87 -10.77 19.12 11.07
C SER A 87 -9.35 18.58 11.00
N ARG A 88 -8.98 18.00 9.86
CA ARG A 88 -7.67 17.34 9.68
C ARG A 88 -7.30 17.24 8.21
N ALA A 89 -6.00 17.26 7.93
CA ALA A 89 -5.44 16.83 6.66
C ALA A 89 -4.27 15.90 6.95
N VAL A 90 -4.28 14.69 6.39
CA VAL A 90 -3.21 13.70 6.57
C VAL A 90 -2.66 13.23 5.22
N PRO A 91 -1.35 13.01 5.10
CA PRO A 91 -0.77 12.29 3.98
C PRO A 91 -1.49 10.95 3.74
N TYR A 92 -1.77 10.61 2.49
CA TYR A 92 -2.46 9.37 2.13
C TYR A 92 -2.02 8.85 0.75
N GLY A 93 -2.26 7.57 0.48
CA GLY A 93 -2.09 7.01 -0.87
C GLY A 93 -0.67 6.57 -1.22
N VAL A 94 0.17 6.28 -0.23
CA VAL A 94 1.52 5.70 -0.45
C VAL A 94 1.40 4.30 -1.08
N LEU A 95 0.46 3.51 -0.58
CA LEU A 95 0.09 2.18 -1.03
C LEU A 95 -0.96 2.19 -2.15
N LEU A 96 -1.87 3.17 -2.09
CA LEU A 96 -3.14 3.12 -2.80
C LEU A 96 -3.27 4.21 -3.88
N GLY A 97 -2.22 5.01 -4.09
CA GLY A 97 -2.16 6.05 -5.12
C GLY A 97 -1.74 5.50 -6.49
N GLY A 98 -2.55 5.76 -7.52
CA GLY A 98 -2.18 5.46 -8.91
C GLY A 98 -1.24 6.52 -9.50
N GLY A 99 -0.37 6.10 -10.43
CA GLY A 99 0.35 6.99 -11.37
C GLY A 99 1.87 6.94 -11.22
N ASP A 100 2.41 7.38 -10.09
CA ASP A 100 3.85 7.48 -9.82
C ASP A 100 4.19 7.05 -8.38
N SER A 101 3.65 5.90 -7.97
CA SER A 101 3.81 5.44 -6.60
C SER A 101 5.28 5.10 -6.28
N VAL A 102 5.62 5.23 -5.00
CA VAL A 102 6.85 4.66 -4.42
C VAL A 102 6.98 3.15 -4.68
N LEU A 103 5.90 2.49 -5.08
CA LEU A 103 5.76 1.05 -5.26
C LEU A 103 5.82 0.60 -6.72
N ALA A 104 6.03 1.52 -7.68
CA ALA A 104 6.14 1.16 -9.10
C ALA A 104 7.11 -0.01 -9.40
N PRO A 105 8.24 -0.20 -8.69
CA PRO A 105 9.07 -1.39 -8.85
C PRO A 105 8.36 -2.70 -8.43
N LEU A 106 7.61 -2.67 -7.32
CA LEU A 106 6.84 -3.83 -6.86
C LEU A 106 5.71 -4.18 -7.82
N ASP A 107 5.06 -3.18 -8.43
CA ASP A 107 3.98 -3.37 -9.40
C ASP A 107 4.40 -4.15 -10.66
N ARG A 108 5.70 -4.26 -10.92
CA ARG A 108 6.25 -5.10 -12.00
C ARG A 108 6.37 -6.57 -11.61
N THR A 109 6.24 -6.90 -10.32
CA THR A 109 6.37 -8.26 -9.81
C THR A 109 5.02 -8.96 -9.71
N HIS A 110 4.94 -10.21 -10.17
CA HIS A 110 3.72 -11.03 -9.99
C HIS A 110 3.42 -11.31 -8.52
N ARG A 111 4.45 -11.38 -7.66
CA ARG A 111 4.30 -11.66 -6.23
C ARG A 111 3.50 -10.54 -5.53
N TRP A 112 3.85 -9.28 -5.80
CA TRP A 112 3.13 -8.12 -5.28
C TRP A 112 1.68 -8.07 -5.77
N ARG A 113 1.45 -8.16 -7.09
CA ARG A 113 0.11 -8.18 -7.68
C ARG A 113 -0.77 -9.29 -7.09
N ARG A 114 -0.18 -10.46 -6.86
CA ARG A 114 -0.86 -11.58 -6.22
C ARG A 114 -1.25 -11.28 -4.78
N VAL A 115 -0.44 -10.55 -4.01
CA VAL A 115 -0.80 -10.13 -2.65
C VAL A 115 -1.95 -9.13 -2.69
N LEU A 116 -1.85 -8.10 -3.54
CA LEU A 116 -2.90 -7.08 -3.66
C LEU A 116 -4.25 -7.66 -4.12
N SER A 117 -4.26 -8.72 -4.94
CA SER A 117 -5.52 -9.37 -5.35
C SER A 117 -6.31 -9.99 -4.19
N TRP A 118 -5.72 -10.17 -3.01
CA TRP A 118 -6.41 -10.66 -1.82
C TRP A 118 -7.07 -9.55 -0.98
N LEU A 119 -6.73 -8.27 -1.21
CA LEU A 119 -7.24 -7.17 -0.39
C LEU A 119 -8.77 -7.13 -0.29
N PRO A 120 -9.54 -7.35 -1.38
CA PRO A 120 -11.01 -7.39 -1.28
C PRO A 120 -11.58 -8.56 -0.47
N TYR A 121 -10.77 -9.60 -0.23
CA TYR A 121 -11.20 -10.87 0.38
C TYR A 121 -10.60 -11.12 1.77
N ASP A 122 -9.63 -10.32 2.19
CA ASP A 122 -8.89 -10.48 3.44
C ASP A 122 -8.98 -9.15 4.23
N PRO A 123 -9.99 -8.99 5.10
CA PRO A 123 -10.21 -7.75 5.85
C PRO A 123 -8.97 -7.31 6.63
N ARG A 124 -8.20 -8.25 7.17
CA ARG A 124 -6.99 -7.95 7.94
C ARG A 124 -5.88 -7.41 7.04
N LEU A 125 -5.74 -7.93 5.83
CA LEU A 125 -4.79 -7.40 4.85
C LEU A 125 -5.18 -5.99 4.41
N LEU A 126 -6.48 -5.72 4.25
CA LEU A 126 -7.01 -4.39 3.98
C LEU A 126 -6.77 -3.43 5.14
N ASP A 127 -7.06 -3.84 6.37
CA ASP A 127 -6.78 -3.07 7.58
C ASP A 127 -5.30 -2.73 7.68
N LEU A 128 -4.42 -3.69 7.36
CA LEU A 128 -2.97 -3.46 7.29
C LEU A 128 -2.63 -2.42 6.23
N ALA A 129 -3.15 -2.54 5.01
CA ALA A 129 -2.84 -1.61 3.94
C ALA A 129 -3.24 -0.17 4.31
N VAL A 130 -4.42 0.01 4.90
CA VAL A 130 -4.88 1.35 5.33
C VAL A 130 -4.07 1.88 6.51
N THR A 131 -3.75 1.02 7.48
CA THR A 131 -2.96 1.42 8.66
C THR A 131 -1.55 1.80 8.25
N LEU A 132 -0.92 1.03 7.36
CA LEU A 132 0.38 1.35 6.78
C LEU A 132 0.35 2.69 6.04
N ASP A 133 -0.71 2.99 5.28
CA ASP A 133 -0.81 4.28 4.59
C ASP A 133 -0.76 5.47 5.57
N GLY A 134 -1.39 5.34 6.74
CA GLY A 134 -1.32 6.34 7.80
C GLY A 134 0.06 6.43 8.46
N VAL A 135 0.61 5.29 8.90
CA VAL A 135 1.94 5.24 9.57
C VAL A 135 3.02 5.77 8.64
N LEU A 136 3.04 5.30 7.38
CA LEU A 136 4.02 5.69 6.39
C LEU A 136 3.82 7.13 5.97
N GLY A 137 2.57 7.54 5.73
CA GLY A 137 2.22 8.93 5.43
C GLY A 137 2.75 9.90 6.48
N ALA A 138 2.63 9.58 7.77
CA ALA A 138 3.17 10.40 8.85
C ALA A 138 4.71 10.44 8.89
N ALA A 139 5.39 9.41 8.36
CA ALA A 139 6.84 9.35 8.26
C ALA A 139 7.39 10.03 6.98
N LEU A 140 6.53 10.35 6.01
CA LEU A 140 6.92 11.03 4.78
C LEU A 140 7.08 12.54 5.01
N PRO A 141 8.12 13.16 4.42
CA PRO A 141 8.10 14.61 4.22
C PRO A 141 6.83 15.02 3.45
N ASP A 142 6.19 16.11 3.86
CA ASP A 142 4.94 16.59 3.24
C ASP A 142 5.02 16.69 1.70
N ALA A 143 6.18 17.13 1.18
CA ALA A 143 6.47 17.26 -0.25
C ALA A 143 6.57 15.92 -1.03
N THR A 144 6.37 14.78 -0.37
CA THR A 144 6.49 13.45 -0.99
C THR A 144 5.21 12.62 -0.90
N ALA A 145 4.18 13.14 -0.22
CA ALA A 145 2.90 12.48 -0.10
C ALA A 145 2.11 12.64 -1.41
N PRO A 146 1.77 11.55 -2.13
CA PRO A 146 1.14 11.66 -3.44
C PRO A 146 -0.29 12.22 -3.37
N ARG A 147 -0.94 12.08 -2.20
CA ARG A 147 -2.31 12.52 -1.94
C ARG A 147 -2.44 12.95 -0.49
N ARG A 148 -3.49 13.73 -0.20
CA ARG A 148 -3.93 14.06 1.16
C ARG A 148 -5.38 13.64 1.36
N LEU A 149 -5.66 13.00 2.48
CA LEU A 149 -7.02 12.77 2.96
C LEU A 149 -7.38 13.94 3.88
N VAL A 150 -8.27 14.80 3.39
CA VAL A 150 -8.82 15.92 4.14
C VAL A 150 -10.15 15.52 4.77
N ILE A 151 -10.30 15.81 6.06
CA ILE A 151 -11.50 15.55 6.84
C ILE A 151 -12.16 16.89 7.15
N LEU A 152 -13.37 17.08 6.62
CA LEU A 152 -14.21 18.25 6.88
C LEU A 152 -15.39 17.82 7.73
N ASP A 153 -15.56 18.45 8.88
CA ASP A 153 -16.70 18.21 9.77
C ASP A 153 -17.70 19.36 9.71
N PRO A 154 -18.99 19.11 9.99
CA PRO A 154 -19.97 20.19 10.19
C PRO A 154 -19.48 21.17 11.28
N VAL A 155 -19.64 22.46 11.04
CA VAL A 155 -19.29 23.50 12.03
C VAL A 155 -20.02 23.22 13.35
N GLY A 156 -19.27 23.29 14.46
CA GLY A 156 -19.79 23.00 15.80
C GLY A 156 -19.82 21.50 16.17
N THR A 157 -19.45 20.61 15.25
CA THR A 157 -19.15 19.22 15.61
C THR A 157 -17.94 19.24 16.54
N PRO A 158 -18.01 18.64 17.74
CA PRO A 158 -16.83 18.51 18.59
C PRO A 158 -15.74 17.80 17.80
N ALA A 159 -14.48 18.23 17.99
CA ALA A 159 -13.34 17.54 17.43
C ALA A 159 -13.51 16.05 17.74
N PRO A 160 -13.53 15.19 16.72
CA PRO A 160 -13.91 13.82 16.94
C PRO A 160 -12.86 13.16 17.81
N ASP A 161 -13.30 12.26 18.68
CA ASP A 161 -12.41 11.35 19.44
C ASP A 161 -11.91 10.26 18.48
N VAL A 162 -11.31 10.69 17.36
CA VAL A 162 -10.67 9.80 16.40
C VAL A 162 -9.39 9.37 17.08
N PRO A 163 -9.10 8.05 17.14
CA PRO A 163 -7.80 7.60 17.62
C PRO A 163 -6.70 8.37 16.90
N ASP A 164 -5.60 8.63 17.61
CA ASP A 164 -4.41 9.27 17.05
C ASP A 164 -4.03 8.68 15.69
N ASP A 165 -3.24 9.43 14.89
CA ASP A 165 -2.72 8.84 13.64
C ASP A 165 -2.12 7.47 13.98
N PRO A 166 -2.43 6.43 13.18
CA PRO A 166 -1.99 5.09 13.52
C PRO A 166 -0.48 5.12 13.70
N GLY A 167 -0.04 4.66 14.85
CA GLY A 167 1.37 4.57 15.20
C GLY A 167 1.94 3.21 14.79
N PRO A 168 3.26 3.04 14.89
CA PRO A 168 3.91 1.74 14.65
C PRO A 168 3.29 0.60 15.48
N ALA A 169 2.86 0.90 16.71
CA ALA A 169 2.24 -0.08 17.61
C ALA A 169 0.94 -0.69 17.04
N ASP A 170 0.20 0.06 16.21
CA ASP A 170 -1.03 -0.41 15.58
C ASP A 170 -0.79 -1.46 14.49
N LEU A 171 0.45 -1.56 13.99
CA LEU A 171 0.82 -2.55 12.99
C LEU A 171 1.01 -3.95 13.58
N ASP A 172 1.53 -4.07 14.81
CA ASP A 172 1.85 -5.38 15.38
C ASP A 172 0.68 -6.39 15.37
N PRO A 173 -0.55 -6.02 15.79
CA PRO A 173 -1.67 -6.95 15.71
C PRO A 173 -2.03 -7.31 14.25
N LEU A 174 -1.60 -6.56 13.24
CA LEU A 174 -1.87 -6.85 11.83
C LEU A 174 -0.78 -7.72 11.18
N LEU A 175 0.43 -7.73 11.74
CA LEU A 175 1.62 -8.41 11.21
C LEU A 175 1.78 -9.87 11.67
N THR A 176 0.68 -10.55 11.99
CA THR A 176 0.77 -11.93 12.52
C THR A 176 0.98 -13.00 11.46
N THR A 177 0.59 -12.77 10.20
CA THR A 177 0.69 -13.76 9.13
C THR A 177 1.88 -13.46 8.20
N SER A 178 2.43 -14.48 7.53
CA SER A 178 3.51 -14.27 6.56
C SER A 178 3.10 -13.35 5.41
N ARG A 179 1.81 -13.36 5.01
CA ARG A 179 1.29 -12.49 3.95
C ARG A 179 1.27 -11.03 4.37
N THR A 180 0.76 -10.75 5.57
CA THR A 180 0.70 -9.38 6.11
C THR A 180 2.10 -8.84 6.39
N ARG A 181 3.01 -9.65 6.94
CA ARG A 181 4.43 -9.29 7.09
C ARG A 181 5.08 -8.99 5.75
N TYR A 182 4.92 -9.87 4.75
CA TYR A 182 5.48 -9.63 3.42
C TYR A 182 4.97 -8.32 2.80
N LEU A 183 3.66 -8.04 2.89
CA LEU A 183 3.10 -6.78 2.37
C LEU A 183 3.80 -5.59 3.03
N CYS A 184 3.84 -5.57 4.36
CA CYS A 184 4.46 -4.49 5.12
C CYS A 184 5.95 -4.32 4.79
N PHE A 185 6.73 -5.40 4.85
CA PHE A 185 8.18 -5.34 4.64
C PHE A 185 8.54 -4.94 3.21
N ALA A 186 7.80 -5.44 2.21
CA ALA A 186 8.01 -5.04 0.82
C ALA A 186 7.82 -3.52 0.64
N VAL A 187 6.80 -2.96 1.29
CA VAL A 187 6.47 -1.53 1.20
C VAL A 187 7.49 -0.67 1.93
N VAL A 188 7.84 -1.04 3.16
CA VAL A 188 8.87 -0.36 3.94
C VAL A 188 10.21 -0.40 3.20
N ALA A 189 10.58 -1.51 2.57
CA ALA A 189 11.80 -1.59 1.76
C ALA A 189 11.79 -0.65 0.56
N GLN A 190 10.67 -0.51 -0.15
CA GLN A 190 10.59 0.45 -1.26
C GLN A 190 10.71 1.89 -0.77
N LEU A 191 10.09 2.22 0.36
CA LEU A 191 10.19 3.55 0.95
C LEU A 191 11.60 3.86 1.43
N ALA A 192 12.24 2.93 2.15
CA ALA A 192 13.62 3.10 2.61
C ALA A 192 14.61 3.29 1.45
N GLN A 193 14.36 2.65 0.30
CA GLN A 193 15.17 2.86 -0.91
C GLN A 193 15.01 4.26 -1.51
N ARG A 194 13.84 4.90 -1.35
CA ARG A 194 13.58 6.25 -1.88
C ARG A 194 13.90 7.36 -0.88
N LEU A 195 13.78 7.07 0.41
CA LEU A 195 13.91 8.03 1.49
C LEU A 195 15.06 7.60 2.38
N ALA A 196 16.26 8.07 2.04
CA ALA A 196 17.48 7.75 2.79
C ALA A 196 17.41 8.16 4.27
N SER A 197 16.51 9.08 4.63
CA SER A 197 16.26 9.53 5.99
C SER A 197 15.19 8.74 6.74
N LEU A 198 14.57 7.73 6.13
CA LEU A 198 13.53 6.95 6.78
C LEU A 198 14.13 6.08 7.88
N GLU A 199 13.83 6.39 9.13
CA GLU A 199 14.22 5.55 10.26
C GLU A 199 13.23 4.39 10.42
N ILE A 200 13.67 3.14 10.21
CA ILE A 200 12.81 1.96 10.29
C ILE A 200 12.10 1.84 11.65
N ALA A 201 12.78 2.20 12.74
CA ALA A 201 12.22 2.19 14.10
C ALA A 201 11.07 3.20 14.30
N SER A 202 10.95 4.22 13.43
CA SER A 202 9.82 5.16 13.44
C SER A 202 8.57 4.60 12.76
N VAL A 203 8.71 3.52 12.00
CA VAL A 203 7.63 2.92 11.19
C VAL A 203 7.23 1.55 11.72
N LEU A 204 8.18 0.76 12.20
CA LEU A 204 7.95 -0.60 12.70
C LEU A 204 8.18 -0.69 14.21
N PRO A 205 7.36 -1.48 14.93
CA PRO A 205 7.67 -1.89 16.29
C PRO A 205 9.06 -2.55 16.38
N PRO A 206 9.79 -2.44 17.51
CA PRO A 206 11.16 -2.95 17.63
C PRO A 206 11.34 -4.41 17.19
N GLN A 207 10.47 -5.30 17.67
CA GLN A 207 10.49 -6.71 17.28
C GLN A 207 10.28 -6.92 15.77
N ARG A 208 9.44 -6.09 15.13
CA ARG A 208 9.18 -6.16 13.70
C ARG A 208 10.29 -5.53 12.87
N ALA A 209 11.02 -4.57 13.42
CA ALA A 209 12.23 -4.03 12.82
C ALA A 209 13.33 -5.10 12.75
N GLU A 210 13.54 -5.87 13.82
CA GLU A 210 14.48 -7.01 13.81
C GLU A 210 14.08 -8.08 12.77
N GLU A 211 12.79 -8.44 12.72
CA GLU A 211 12.29 -9.36 11.69
C GLU A 211 12.45 -8.81 10.27
N TYR A 212 12.31 -7.50 10.10
CA TYR A 212 12.50 -6.81 8.83
C TYR A 212 13.97 -6.83 8.39
N ASP A 213 14.90 -6.62 9.31
CA ASP A 213 16.34 -6.67 9.03
C ASP A 213 16.77 -8.07 8.58
N ALA A 214 16.33 -9.10 9.31
CA ALA A 214 16.57 -10.49 8.93
C ALA A 214 15.92 -10.82 7.56
N TRP A 215 14.73 -10.30 7.30
CA TRP A 215 14.06 -10.45 6.00
C TRP A 215 14.81 -9.75 4.86
N GLN A 216 15.33 -8.54 5.08
CA GLN A 216 16.16 -7.80 4.12
C GLN A 216 17.46 -8.56 3.81
N ALA A 217 18.14 -9.07 4.83
CA ALA A 217 19.35 -9.87 4.66
C ALA A 217 19.08 -11.12 3.81
N ALA A 218 18.01 -11.87 4.13
CA ALA A 218 17.59 -13.01 3.34
C ALA A 218 17.22 -12.62 1.89
N HIS A 219 16.52 -11.50 1.71
CA HIS A 219 16.14 -11.04 0.38
C HIS A 219 17.36 -10.63 -0.47
N ALA A 220 18.37 -10.00 0.13
CA ALA A 220 19.62 -9.67 -0.55
C ALA A 220 20.39 -10.93 -1.02
N VAL A 221 20.38 -11.99 -0.21
CA VAL A 221 20.93 -13.30 -0.58
C VAL A 221 20.16 -13.90 -1.76
N ASP A 222 18.83 -13.92 -1.69
CA ASP A 222 17.97 -14.42 -2.78
C ASP A 222 18.21 -13.66 -4.10
N ASP A 223 18.35 -12.34 -4.02
CA ASP A 223 18.64 -11.49 -5.18
C ASP A 223 20.02 -11.79 -5.78
N GLN A 224 21.02 -12.02 -4.93
CA GLN A 224 22.36 -12.38 -5.39
C GLN A 224 22.39 -13.77 -6.03
N VAL A 225 21.70 -14.75 -5.43
CA VAL A 225 21.53 -16.09 -6.01
C VAL A 225 20.83 -15.98 -7.35
N THR A 226 19.72 -15.26 -7.44
CA THR A 226 18.96 -15.05 -8.69
C THR A 226 19.84 -14.39 -9.76
N ARG A 227 20.68 -13.42 -9.40
CA ARG A 227 21.62 -12.78 -10.32
C ARG A 227 22.67 -13.76 -10.84
N ILE A 228 23.22 -14.61 -9.97
CA ILE A 228 24.17 -15.67 -10.35
C ILE A 228 23.48 -16.65 -11.31
N LEU A 229 22.28 -17.12 -10.96
CA LEU A 229 21.49 -18.03 -11.80
C LEU A 229 21.13 -17.41 -13.16
N GLY A 230 20.89 -16.11 -13.22
CA GLY A 230 20.64 -15.42 -14.49
C GLY A 230 21.87 -15.30 -15.39
N ALA A 231 23.08 -15.32 -14.81
CA ALA A 231 24.32 -15.04 -15.52
C ALA A 231 25.22 -16.26 -15.77
N TRP A 232 25.13 -17.32 -14.95
CA TRP A 232 26.14 -18.39 -14.94
C TRP A 232 26.26 -19.17 -16.25
N SER A 233 25.17 -19.31 -17.01
CA SER A 233 25.15 -20.03 -18.28
C SER A 233 25.65 -19.17 -19.46
N THR A 234 25.98 -17.90 -19.22
CA THR A 234 26.50 -16.98 -20.24
C THR A 234 27.86 -17.48 -20.73
N GLY A 235 27.96 -17.72 -22.04
CA GLY A 235 29.20 -18.23 -22.65
C GLY A 235 29.38 -19.75 -22.59
N CYS A 236 28.42 -20.51 -22.04
CA CYS A 236 28.47 -21.98 -22.10
C CYS A 236 28.25 -22.48 -23.53
N ALA A 237 29.31 -23.00 -24.17
CA ALA A 237 29.30 -23.45 -25.56
C ALA A 237 28.26 -24.54 -25.90
N ARG A 238 27.74 -25.26 -24.89
CA ARG A 238 26.73 -26.33 -25.05
C ARG A 238 25.41 -26.04 -24.34
N ARG A 239 25.08 -24.76 -24.12
CA ARG A 239 23.82 -24.35 -23.46
C ARG A 239 22.59 -24.87 -24.20
N MET A 240 22.61 -24.81 -25.54
CA MET A 240 21.50 -25.28 -26.37
C MET A 240 21.81 -26.67 -26.92
N ARG A 241 20.90 -27.63 -26.70
CA ARG A 241 20.96 -28.97 -27.30
C ARG A 241 19.60 -29.32 -27.89
N HIS A 242 19.55 -29.57 -29.20
CA HIS A 242 18.30 -29.86 -29.93
C HIS A 242 17.18 -28.82 -29.68
N GLY A 243 17.54 -27.54 -29.58
CA GLY A 243 16.58 -26.44 -29.34
C GLY A 243 16.13 -26.27 -27.89
N ALA A 244 16.57 -27.13 -26.97
CA ALA A 244 16.31 -27.00 -25.55
C ALA A 244 17.51 -26.39 -24.81
N ASP A 245 17.23 -25.50 -23.86
CA ASP A 245 18.23 -24.98 -22.93
C ASP A 245 18.50 -26.05 -21.85
N VAL A 246 19.66 -26.71 -21.94
CA VAL A 246 20.02 -27.79 -21.01
C VAL A 246 20.55 -27.27 -19.67
N THR A 247 20.83 -25.96 -19.55
CA THR A 247 21.33 -25.40 -18.28
C THR A 247 20.23 -25.22 -17.25
N LEU A 248 18.95 -25.12 -17.68
CA LEU A 248 17.80 -24.98 -16.76
C LEU A 248 17.70 -26.12 -15.74
N ALA A 249 18.13 -27.34 -16.10
CA ALA A 249 18.15 -28.48 -15.18
C ALA A 249 19.18 -28.33 -14.04
N SER A 250 20.20 -27.47 -14.23
CA SER A 250 21.24 -27.20 -13.24
C SER A 250 20.92 -26.00 -12.34
N ASP A 251 19.94 -25.16 -12.70
CA ASP A 251 19.59 -23.97 -11.91
C ASP A 251 19.16 -24.32 -10.49
N TYR A 252 18.30 -25.34 -10.32
CA TYR A 252 17.82 -25.73 -8.99
C TYR A 252 18.92 -26.32 -8.09
N PRO A 253 19.71 -27.32 -8.53
CA PRO A 253 20.86 -27.78 -7.76
C PRO A 253 21.88 -26.69 -7.44
N LEU A 254 22.14 -25.78 -8.38
CA LEU A 254 23.06 -24.66 -8.19
C LEU A 254 22.52 -23.66 -7.15
N ALA A 255 21.24 -23.29 -7.24
CA ALA A 255 20.58 -22.44 -6.26
C ALA A 255 20.69 -23.03 -4.85
N ARG A 256 20.40 -24.33 -4.72
CA ARG A 256 20.53 -25.06 -3.46
C ARG A 256 21.95 -25.03 -2.92
N GLN A 257 22.96 -25.33 -3.74
CA GLN A 257 24.36 -25.30 -3.31
C GLN A 257 24.80 -23.90 -2.89
N LEU A 258 24.38 -22.86 -3.60
CA LEU A 258 24.67 -21.48 -3.22
C LEU A 258 24.05 -21.17 -1.85
N LEU A 259 22.77 -21.49 -1.63
CA LEU A 259 22.08 -21.21 -0.37
C LEU A 259 22.65 -22.02 0.81
N GLU A 260 22.90 -23.31 0.63
CA GLU A 260 23.39 -24.21 1.69
C GLU A 260 24.88 -24.01 1.98
N GLN A 261 25.73 -23.96 0.95
CA GLN A 261 27.19 -24.05 1.14
C GLN A 261 27.89 -22.70 1.11
N HIS A 262 27.44 -21.80 0.23
CA HIS A 262 28.07 -20.49 0.08
C HIS A 262 27.52 -19.46 1.06
N TYR A 263 26.19 -19.31 1.10
CA TYR A 263 25.51 -18.35 1.99
C TYR A 263 25.14 -18.91 3.35
N ARG A 264 25.17 -20.24 3.53
CA ARG A 264 24.91 -20.92 4.82
C ARG A 264 23.57 -20.54 5.46
N VAL A 265 22.54 -20.31 4.63
CA VAL A 265 21.21 -19.83 5.06
C VAL A 265 20.53 -20.81 6.02
N PHE A 266 20.88 -22.09 5.98
CA PHE A 266 20.25 -23.15 6.79
C PHE A 266 21.07 -23.60 8.00
N ASP A 267 22.23 -23.01 8.27
CA ASP A 267 23.12 -23.42 9.36
C ASP A 267 22.67 -22.90 10.75
N GLY A 268 21.50 -22.27 10.84
CA GLY A 268 20.97 -21.72 12.10
C GLY A 268 21.74 -20.52 12.62
N GLY A 269 22.60 -19.90 11.80
CA GLY A 269 23.24 -18.63 12.11
C GLY A 269 22.20 -17.51 12.23
N PRO A 270 22.44 -16.48 13.06
CA PRO A 270 21.59 -15.30 13.07
C PRO A 270 21.65 -14.66 11.68
N ALA A 271 20.50 -14.61 11.01
CA ALA A 271 20.31 -13.80 9.81
C ALA A 271 20.32 -12.31 10.18
#